data_AF-A0A957S3T8-F1
#
_entry.id   AF-A0A957S3T8-F1
#
_cell.length_a   1.000
_cell.length_b   1.000
_cell.length_c   1.000
_cell.angle_alpha   90.00
_cell.angle_beta   90.00
_cell.angle_gamma   90.00
#
_symmetry.space_group_name_H-M   'P 1'
#
loop_
_entity.id
_entity.type
_entity.pdbx_description
1 polymer ?
#
loop_
_entity_poly.entity_id
_entity_poly.type
_entity_poly.pdbx_seq_one_letter_code
_entity_poly.pdbx_strand_id
1 'polypeptide(L)'
;SDRGVDARHAPIPALLALSAVHQHLVREGTRLQTGLVIETGEAREVHHLALLRGYGAAAINPYLAYESLSDMIHQGTLPGIEYPYARDKYIKAAVKGVVKTLSKMGISTMQSYCGAQIFEALGLSQALVDEYFTWTPTRIEGIGLQEIYDEVLLRHERAFPRWETNGKVLPTGGDYHWRRDGERHLFNPETITYLQQAVRTQNYGAFKRYSGLINDQSREMNTLRGLLELNYLDEPIPLDEVESVESICRRFKTGAMSFGSISAEAHETLAIAMNRLGGRSNSGEGGEEVHRTRRDARGDLRRSAIRQVASGRFGVTTPYLVEADDLQIKIAQGAKPGEGGQLPGDKVDARIARVRCSTPGVTLISPPPHHDIYSIEDLKQLIYDLERVNPRARISVKLVAEAGVGTVAAGVAKAGADAIVISGWSGGTGASPLSSIKRAGLPWELGLAEAQQVLVQNGLRGRVRLQVDGGLRSARDVLLAALLGAEEYGFATAALIVEGCVLLRKCHQNTCSVGVATQDPALRARFAGQPEHVVQYFLLLAEAIRAL
;
A
#
# COMPACT_ATOMS: atom_id res chain seq x y z
N SER A 1 -2.43 -14.45 -30.97
CA SER A 1 -2.87 -13.08 -31.28
C SER A 1 -4.34 -13.01 -30.97
N ASP A 2 -4.82 -11.92 -30.36
CA ASP A 2 -6.26 -11.66 -30.18
C ASP A 2 -6.83 -10.77 -31.32
N ARG A 3 -6.08 -10.58 -32.40
CA ARG A 3 -6.64 -10.04 -33.66
C ARG A 3 -7.72 -10.98 -34.20
N GLY A 4 -8.81 -10.40 -34.68
CA GLY A 4 -9.96 -11.15 -35.22
C GLY A 4 -11.14 -11.29 -34.26
N VAL A 5 -11.11 -10.62 -33.10
CA VAL A 5 -12.31 -10.45 -32.26
C VAL A 5 -13.40 -9.73 -33.05
N ASP A 6 -14.58 -10.34 -33.09
CA ASP A 6 -15.78 -9.82 -33.73
C ASP A 6 -17.03 -10.18 -32.92
N ALA A 7 -18.22 -9.85 -33.42
CA ALA A 7 -19.48 -10.11 -32.71
C ALA A 7 -19.78 -11.60 -32.43
N ARG A 8 -19.03 -12.55 -33.01
CA ARG A 8 -19.19 -14.00 -32.84
C ARG A 8 -18.01 -14.65 -32.11
N HIS A 9 -16.84 -14.01 -32.10
CA HIS A 9 -15.62 -14.56 -31.53
C HIS A 9 -15.07 -13.66 -30.42
N ALA A 10 -15.17 -14.14 -29.18
CA ALA A 10 -14.55 -13.50 -28.02
C ALA A 10 -13.06 -13.85 -27.90
N PRO A 11 -12.21 -12.95 -27.38
CA PRO A 11 -10.79 -13.23 -27.20
C PRO A 11 -10.54 -14.17 -26.01
N ILE A 12 -9.52 -15.02 -26.11
CA ILE A 12 -8.93 -15.65 -24.93
C ILE A 12 -8.07 -14.59 -24.21
N PRO A 13 -8.15 -14.44 -22.88
CA PRO A 13 -7.29 -13.52 -22.14
C PRO A 13 -5.81 -13.73 -22.50
N ALA A 14 -5.11 -12.64 -22.82
CA ALA A 14 -3.81 -12.71 -23.46
C ALA A 14 -2.77 -13.41 -22.60
N LEU A 15 -2.82 -13.16 -21.29
CA LEU A 15 -1.95 -13.80 -20.31
C LEU A 15 -2.21 -15.30 -20.18
N LEU A 16 -3.48 -15.71 -20.16
CA LEU A 16 -3.88 -17.13 -20.06
C LEU A 16 -3.41 -17.90 -21.30
N ALA A 17 -3.68 -17.37 -22.50
CA ALA A 17 -3.26 -18.00 -23.75
C ALA A 17 -1.74 -18.16 -23.83
N LEU A 18 -0.99 -17.09 -23.48
CA LEU A 18 0.47 -17.13 -23.48
C LEU A 18 1.01 -18.13 -22.48
N SER A 19 0.54 -18.07 -21.24
CA SER A 19 1.04 -18.92 -20.17
C SER A 19 0.71 -20.39 -20.44
N ALA A 20 -0.49 -20.71 -20.93
CA ALA A 20 -0.86 -22.05 -21.34
C ALA A 20 0.12 -22.65 -22.36
N VAL A 21 0.42 -21.90 -23.44
CA VAL A 21 1.40 -22.32 -24.45
C VAL A 21 2.81 -22.41 -23.86
N HIS A 22 3.20 -21.44 -23.03
CA HIS A 22 4.49 -21.44 -22.36
C HIS A 22 4.70 -22.70 -21.52
N GLN A 23 3.75 -23.02 -20.64
CA GLN A 23 3.83 -24.17 -19.75
C GLN A 23 3.77 -25.49 -20.51
N HIS A 24 2.91 -25.59 -21.53
CA HIS A 24 2.87 -26.77 -22.39
C HIS A 24 4.23 -27.04 -23.05
N LEU A 25 4.86 -26.02 -23.65
CA LEU A 25 6.17 -26.19 -24.26
C LEU A 25 7.28 -26.52 -23.25
N VAL A 26 7.15 -26.05 -22.00
CA VAL A 26 8.07 -26.43 -20.91
C VAL A 26 7.90 -27.90 -20.56
N ARG A 27 6.65 -28.37 -20.40
CA ARG A 27 6.32 -29.78 -20.12
C ARG A 27 6.82 -30.72 -21.22
N GLU A 28 6.68 -30.33 -22.49
CA GLU A 28 7.17 -31.09 -23.65
C GLU A 28 8.67 -30.96 -23.90
N GLY A 29 9.40 -30.14 -23.12
CA GLY A 29 10.84 -29.92 -23.31
C GLY A 29 11.22 -29.15 -24.59
N THR A 30 10.25 -28.57 -25.29
CA THR A 30 10.44 -27.86 -26.57
C THR A 30 10.53 -26.33 -26.41
N ARG A 31 10.33 -25.79 -25.20
CA ARG A 31 10.33 -24.34 -24.94
C ARG A 31 11.59 -23.63 -25.45
N LEU A 32 12.76 -24.26 -25.37
CA LEU A 32 14.02 -23.64 -25.80
C LEU A 32 14.16 -23.50 -27.33
N GLN A 33 13.32 -24.19 -28.10
CA GLN A 33 13.37 -24.20 -29.56
C GLN A 33 12.58 -23.04 -30.20
N THR A 34 11.83 -22.26 -29.42
CA THR A 34 10.91 -21.25 -29.95
C THR A 34 10.88 -19.96 -29.13
N GLY A 35 10.58 -18.84 -29.78
CA GLY A 35 10.28 -17.56 -29.14
C GLY A 35 8.78 -17.28 -29.22
N LEU A 36 8.14 -16.97 -28.09
CA LEU A 36 6.72 -16.64 -28.06
C LEU A 36 6.51 -15.14 -28.26
N VAL A 37 5.86 -14.74 -29.35
CA VAL A 37 5.46 -13.34 -29.59
C VAL A 37 3.97 -13.24 -29.35
N ILE A 38 3.56 -12.30 -28.50
CA ILE A 38 2.14 -12.02 -28.25
C ILE A 38 1.74 -10.68 -28.86
N GLU A 39 0.74 -10.73 -29.73
CA GLU A 39 0.00 -9.55 -30.16
C GLU A 39 -1.31 -9.50 -29.38
N THR A 40 -1.55 -8.39 -28.68
CA THR A 40 -2.74 -8.25 -27.84
C THR A 40 -3.31 -6.83 -27.81
N GLY A 41 -4.64 -6.73 -27.79
CA GLY A 41 -5.35 -5.48 -27.52
C GLY A 41 -5.53 -5.17 -26.02
N GLU A 42 -5.28 -6.12 -25.12
CA GLU A 42 -5.52 -5.98 -23.68
C GLU A 42 -4.37 -5.24 -22.95
N ALA A 43 -3.13 -5.45 -23.41
CA ALA A 43 -1.94 -4.91 -22.77
C ALA A 43 -1.78 -3.41 -23.03
N ARG A 44 -1.79 -2.63 -21.94
CA ARG A 44 -1.68 -1.15 -21.97
C ARG A 44 -0.98 -0.56 -20.76
N GLU A 45 -1.02 -1.26 -19.62
CA GLU A 45 -0.33 -0.85 -18.39
C GLU A 45 1.00 -1.58 -18.26
N VAL A 46 1.93 -0.96 -17.51
CA VAL A 46 3.23 -1.55 -17.16
C VAL A 46 3.09 -2.97 -16.59
N HIS A 47 2.09 -3.19 -15.75
CA HIS A 47 1.87 -4.49 -15.12
C HIS A 47 1.43 -5.57 -16.11
N HIS A 48 0.62 -5.22 -17.13
CA HIS A 48 0.23 -6.18 -18.17
C HIS A 48 1.47 -6.66 -18.93
N LEU A 49 2.36 -5.72 -19.28
CA LEU A 49 3.60 -6.04 -19.98
C LEU A 49 4.57 -6.86 -19.11
N ALA A 50 4.66 -6.53 -17.82
CA ALA A 50 5.46 -7.30 -16.86
C ALA A 50 4.91 -8.73 -16.69
N LEU A 51 3.59 -8.91 -16.57
CA LEU A 51 2.96 -10.23 -16.51
C LEU A 51 3.26 -11.05 -17.77
N LEU A 52 2.96 -10.51 -18.95
CA LEU A 52 3.23 -11.19 -20.22
C LEU A 52 4.71 -11.60 -20.33
N ARG A 53 5.63 -10.73 -19.93
CA ARG A 53 7.05 -11.08 -19.92
C ARG A 53 7.38 -12.17 -18.90
N GLY A 54 6.87 -12.04 -17.67
CA GLY A 54 7.11 -12.97 -16.57
C GLY A 54 6.54 -14.37 -16.80
N TYR A 55 5.53 -14.48 -17.67
CA TYR A 55 4.92 -15.75 -18.11
C TYR A 55 5.35 -16.20 -19.52
N GLY A 56 6.47 -15.66 -20.02
CA GLY A 56 7.23 -16.31 -21.10
C GLY A 56 7.20 -15.62 -22.47
N ALA A 57 6.61 -14.44 -22.63
CA ALA A 57 6.65 -13.69 -23.90
C ALA A 57 8.07 -13.21 -24.23
N ALA A 58 8.58 -13.61 -25.40
CA ALA A 58 9.82 -13.10 -25.97
C ALA A 58 9.67 -11.65 -26.47
N ALA A 59 8.52 -11.32 -27.07
CA ALA A 59 8.17 -9.96 -27.50
C ALA A 59 6.66 -9.72 -27.34
N ILE A 60 6.28 -8.45 -27.15
CA ILE A 60 4.88 -8.04 -26.94
C ILE A 60 4.56 -6.91 -27.93
N ASN A 61 3.50 -7.10 -28.70
CA ASN A 61 2.91 -6.09 -29.57
C ASN A 61 1.54 -5.65 -29.00
N PRO A 62 1.48 -4.56 -28.21
CA PRO A 62 0.24 -4.05 -27.65
C PRO A 62 -0.51 -3.19 -28.69
N TYR A 63 -0.97 -3.81 -29.78
CA TYR A 63 -1.42 -3.06 -30.96
C TYR A 63 -2.55 -2.08 -30.65
N LEU A 64 -3.53 -2.44 -29.81
CA LEU A 64 -4.67 -1.57 -29.52
C LEU A 64 -4.29 -0.35 -28.67
N ALA A 65 -3.21 -0.44 -27.88
CA ALA A 65 -2.65 0.72 -27.21
C ALA A 65 -2.06 1.72 -28.22
N TYR A 66 -1.41 1.22 -29.27
CA TYR A 66 -0.92 2.07 -30.36
C TYR A 66 -2.07 2.68 -31.18
N GLU A 67 -3.10 1.90 -31.50
CA GLU A 67 -4.29 2.43 -32.19
C GLU A 67 -5.01 3.48 -31.34
N SER A 68 -5.09 3.28 -30.02
CA SER A 68 -5.65 4.27 -29.10
C SER A 68 -4.88 5.59 -29.12
N LEU A 69 -3.53 5.55 -29.19
CA LEU A 69 -2.71 6.75 -29.33
C LEU A 69 -2.99 7.46 -30.67
N SER A 70 -3.12 6.69 -31.75
CA SER A 70 -3.48 7.22 -33.07
C SER A 70 -4.82 7.93 -33.02
N ASP A 71 -5.86 7.29 -32.48
CA ASP A 71 -7.21 7.84 -32.36
C ASP A 71 -7.24 9.11 -31.49
N MET A 72 -6.54 9.12 -30.35
CA MET A 72 -6.42 10.30 -29.49
C MET A 72 -5.78 11.52 -30.20
N ILE A 73 -4.85 11.27 -31.13
CA ILE A 73 -4.24 12.33 -31.96
C ILE A 73 -5.25 12.83 -32.99
N HIS A 74 -5.93 11.92 -33.70
CA HIS A 74 -6.95 12.28 -34.69
C HIS A 74 -8.12 13.08 -34.07
N GLN A 75 -8.51 12.76 -32.84
CA GLN A 75 -9.55 13.48 -32.09
C GLN A 75 -9.06 14.80 -31.47
N GLY A 76 -7.78 15.15 -31.60
CA GLY A 76 -7.22 16.38 -31.04
C GLY A 76 -7.06 16.39 -29.51
N THR A 77 -7.15 15.22 -28.85
CA THR A 77 -6.91 15.09 -27.39
C THR A 77 -5.43 15.25 -27.03
N LEU A 78 -4.54 14.97 -27.99
CA LEU A 78 -3.09 15.17 -27.89
C LEU A 78 -2.63 16.23 -28.91
N PRO A 79 -2.95 17.52 -28.68
CA PRO A 79 -2.66 18.57 -29.65
C PRO A 79 -1.15 18.75 -29.84
N GLY A 80 -0.71 18.87 -31.10
CA GLY A 80 0.69 19.11 -31.45
C GLY A 80 1.63 17.91 -31.27
N ILE A 81 1.09 16.70 -31.09
CA ILE A 81 1.87 15.47 -30.94
C ILE A 81 1.68 14.59 -32.19
N GLU A 82 2.78 14.26 -32.86
CA GLU A 82 2.78 13.31 -33.98
C GLU A 82 2.83 11.86 -33.50
N TYR A 83 2.24 10.95 -34.28
CA TYR A 83 2.14 9.53 -33.93
C TYR A 83 3.49 8.84 -33.65
N PRO A 84 4.55 8.99 -34.48
CA PRO A 84 5.84 8.36 -34.20
C PRO A 84 6.41 8.79 -32.84
N TYR A 85 6.28 10.08 -32.51
CA TYR A 85 6.72 10.60 -31.22
C TYR A 85 5.90 10.04 -30.05
N ALA A 86 4.57 9.99 -30.17
CA ALA A 86 3.69 9.42 -29.15
C ALA A 86 4.02 7.93 -28.88
N ARG A 87 4.19 7.15 -29.95
CA ARG A 87 4.56 5.73 -29.89
C ARG A 87 5.90 5.55 -29.17
N ASP A 88 6.93 6.29 -29.55
CA ASP A 88 8.26 6.16 -28.95
C ASP A 88 8.27 6.56 -27.46
N LYS A 89 7.46 7.56 -27.08
CA LYS A 89 7.26 7.92 -25.67
C LYS A 89 6.54 6.83 -24.89
N TYR A 90 5.50 6.22 -25.46
CA TYR A 90 4.81 5.09 -24.85
C TYR A 90 5.76 3.92 -24.64
N ILE A 91 6.53 3.52 -25.67
CA ILE A 91 7.52 2.44 -25.57
C ILE A 91 8.54 2.76 -24.48
N LYS A 92 9.09 3.98 -24.47
CA LYS A 92 10.05 4.40 -23.43
C LYS A 92 9.47 4.31 -22.02
N ALA A 93 8.22 4.74 -21.82
CA ALA A 93 7.54 4.67 -20.53
C ALA A 93 7.26 3.23 -20.11
N ALA A 94 6.77 2.40 -21.03
CA ALA A 94 6.52 0.98 -20.84
C ALA A 94 7.81 0.23 -20.44
N VAL A 95 8.89 0.39 -21.21
CA VAL A 95 10.19 -0.25 -20.92
C VAL A 95 10.71 0.19 -19.56
N LYS A 96 10.71 1.50 -19.26
CA LYS A 96 11.14 2.00 -17.95
C LYS A 96 10.30 1.43 -16.81
N GLY A 97 8.97 1.31 -17.01
CA GLY A 97 8.07 0.72 -16.04
C GLY A 97 8.30 -0.77 -15.80
N VAL A 98 8.54 -1.54 -16.86
CA VAL A 98 8.83 -2.97 -16.75
C VAL A 98 10.17 -3.17 -16.05
N VAL A 99 11.24 -2.49 -16.48
CA VAL A 99 12.55 -2.51 -15.80
C VAL A 99 12.43 -2.15 -14.32
N LYS A 100 11.58 -1.17 -13.99
CA LYS A 100 11.30 -0.81 -12.60
C LYS A 100 10.57 -1.92 -11.83
N THR A 101 9.75 -2.72 -12.49
CA THR A 101 9.10 -3.89 -11.87
C THR A 101 10.12 -4.99 -11.56
N LEU A 102 11.04 -5.26 -12.50
CA LEU A 102 12.15 -6.20 -12.30
C LEU A 102 13.03 -5.80 -11.11
N SER A 103 13.40 -4.52 -11.03
CA SER A 103 14.30 -4.02 -9.98
C SER A 103 13.74 -4.15 -8.57
N LYS A 104 12.41 -4.29 -8.40
CA LYS A 104 11.78 -4.49 -7.08
C LYS A 104 12.30 -5.75 -6.38
N MET A 105 12.69 -6.75 -7.16
CA MET A 105 13.23 -8.03 -6.68
C MET A 105 14.73 -8.16 -6.97
N GLY A 106 15.41 -7.05 -7.29
CA GLY A 106 16.85 -7.06 -7.59
C GLY A 106 17.22 -7.73 -8.93
N ILE A 107 16.25 -7.96 -9.83
CA ILE A 107 16.50 -8.59 -11.12
C ILE A 107 17.02 -7.55 -12.12
N SER A 108 18.19 -7.81 -12.69
CA SER A 108 18.88 -6.88 -13.59
C SER A 108 18.69 -7.18 -15.07
N THR A 109 18.26 -8.38 -15.45
CA THR A 109 18.14 -8.77 -16.87
C THR A 109 16.72 -9.19 -17.25
N MET A 110 16.32 -8.83 -18.48
CA MET A 110 15.02 -9.17 -19.03
C MET A 110 14.91 -10.66 -19.39
N GLN A 111 16.06 -11.32 -19.60
CA GLN A 111 16.15 -12.75 -19.84
C GLN A 111 15.85 -13.53 -18.57
N SER A 112 16.47 -13.17 -17.43
CA SER A 112 16.21 -13.81 -16.14
C SER A 112 14.79 -13.62 -15.64
N TYR A 113 14.13 -12.52 -16.01
CA TYR A 113 12.72 -12.28 -15.64
C TYR A 113 11.73 -13.09 -16.50
N CYS A 114 12.12 -13.49 -17.71
CA CYS A 114 11.24 -14.17 -18.65
C CYS A 114 10.91 -15.58 -18.17
N GLY A 115 9.64 -15.87 -17.89
CA GLY A 115 9.21 -17.16 -17.34
C GLY A 115 9.50 -17.34 -15.85
N ALA A 116 10.02 -16.32 -15.16
CA ALA A 116 10.39 -16.43 -13.74
C ALA A 116 9.19 -16.35 -12.78
N GLN A 117 8.01 -15.94 -13.27
CA GLN A 117 6.76 -15.91 -12.50
C GLN A 117 6.88 -15.20 -11.14
N ILE A 118 7.47 -13.99 -11.15
CA ILE A 118 7.64 -13.16 -9.95
C ILE A 118 6.34 -12.43 -9.60
N PHE A 119 5.30 -13.23 -9.37
CA PHE A 119 3.93 -12.81 -9.09
C PHE A 119 3.29 -13.77 -8.10
N GLU A 120 2.24 -13.31 -7.45
CA GLU A 120 1.38 -14.13 -6.61
C GLU A 120 -0.06 -13.97 -7.09
N ALA A 121 -0.77 -15.09 -7.21
CA ALA A 121 -2.16 -15.13 -7.62
C ALA A 121 -3.09 -15.10 -6.41
N LEU A 122 -4.06 -14.19 -6.43
CA LEU A 122 -5.11 -14.09 -5.42
C LEU A 122 -6.47 -14.28 -6.07
N GLY A 123 -7.23 -15.29 -5.64
CA GLY A 123 -8.57 -15.58 -6.13
C GLY A 123 -8.59 -16.39 -7.43
N LEU A 124 -7.51 -17.10 -7.77
CA LEU A 124 -7.49 -18.10 -8.85
C LEU A 124 -7.50 -19.50 -8.23
N SER A 125 -8.32 -20.41 -8.73
CA SER A 125 -8.35 -21.80 -8.25
C SER A 125 -7.00 -22.51 -8.44
N GLN A 126 -6.66 -23.42 -7.53
CA GLN A 126 -5.42 -24.18 -7.60
C GLN A 126 -5.34 -24.98 -8.91
N ALA A 127 -6.45 -25.58 -9.35
CA ALA A 127 -6.53 -26.32 -10.61
C ALA A 127 -6.19 -25.46 -11.84
N LEU A 128 -6.67 -24.22 -11.90
CA LEU A 128 -6.33 -23.28 -12.97
C LEU A 128 -4.83 -22.92 -12.94
N VAL A 129 -4.30 -22.66 -11.74
CA VAL A 129 -2.89 -22.31 -11.55
C VAL A 129 -1.98 -23.46 -11.91
N ASP A 130 -2.28 -24.68 -11.46
CA ASP A 130 -1.47 -25.87 -11.75
C ASP A 130 -1.34 -26.13 -13.25
N GLU A 131 -2.44 -25.98 -13.99
CA GLU A 131 -2.45 -26.25 -15.44
C GLU A 131 -1.78 -25.13 -16.26
N TYR A 132 -2.13 -23.87 -15.97
CA TYR A 132 -1.80 -22.73 -16.83
C TYR A 132 -0.77 -21.77 -16.28
N PHE A 133 -0.55 -21.72 -14.96
CA PHE A 133 0.37 -20.80 -14.28
C PHE A 133 1.26 -21.55 -13.27
N THR A 134 1.66 -22.77 -13.64
CA THR A 134 2.28 -23.76 -12.74
C THR A 134 3.39 -23.12 -11.90
N TRP A 135 3.43 -23.39 -10.58
CA TRP A 135 4.35 -22.82 -9.58
C TRP A 135 4.06 -21.39 -9.09
N THR A 136 3.09 -20.67 -9.66
CA THR A 136 2.65 -19.40 -9.08
C THR A 136 1.92 -19.65 -7.76
N PRO A 137 2.31 -19.00 -6.64
CA PRO A 137 1.61 -19.19 -5.38
C PRO A 137 0.15 -18.71 -5.47
N THR A 138 -0.79 -19.51 -4.96
CA THR A 138 -2.17 -19.09 -4.75
C THR A 138 -2.70 -19.60 -3.41
N ARG A 139 -2.76 -18.72 -2.41
CA ARG A 139 -3.13 -19.08 -1.02
C ARG A 139 -4.62 -18.96 -0.74
N ILE A 140 -5.30 -18.12 -1.51
CA ILE A 140 -6.75 -17.96 -1.49
C ILE A 140 -7.20 -18.29 -2.90
N GLU A 141 -7.80 -19.46 -3.03
CA GLU A 141 -8.38 -19.94 -4.28
C GLU A 141 -9.60 -19.09 -4.69
N GLY A 142 -10.08 -19.28 -5.91
CA GLY A 142 -11.26 -18.59 -6.39
C GLY A 142 -11.68 -19.09 -7.75
N ILE A 143 -11.69 -18.20 -8.74
CA ILE A 143 -12.27 -18.47 -10.05
C ILE A 143 -11.49 -19.52 -10.84
N GLY A 144 -12.21 -20.30 -11.64
CA GLY A 144 -11.67 -21.22 -12.64
C GLY A 144 -11.84 -20.69 -14.05
N LEU A 145 -11.73 -21.58 -15.04
CA LEU A 145 -11.91 -21.22 -16.46
C LEU A 145 -13.33 -20.77 -16.78
N GLN A 146 -14.35 -21.35 -16.14
CA GLN A 146 -15.74 -21.04 -16.46
C GLN A 146 -16.08 -19.60 -16.09
N GLU A 147 -15.70 -19.14 -14.90
CA GLU A 147 -15.94 -17.77 -14.46
C GLU A 147 -15.12 -16.76 -15.28
N ILE A 148 -13.90 -17.12 -15.68
CA ILE A 148 -13.09 -16.31 -16.61
C ILE A 148 -13.81 -16.19 -17.96
N TYR A 149 -14.34 -17.28 -18.48
CA TYR A 149 -15.12 -17.31 -19.72
C TYR A 149 -16.36 -16.40 -19.62
N ASP A 150 -17.13 -16.52 -18.53
CA ASP A 150 -18.32 -15.70 -18.31
C ASP A 150 -17.98 -14.20 -18.20
N GLU A 151 -16.87 -13.84 -17.56
CA GLU A 151 -16.42 -12.45 -17.44
C GLU A 151 -15.94 -11.89 -18.78
N VAL A 152 -15.28 -12.70 -19.61
CA VAL A 152 -14.91 -12.36 -20.98
C VAL A 152 -16.16 -12.12 -21.83
N LEU A 153 -17.16 -13.00 -21.74
CA LEU A 153 -18.43 -12.84 -22.46
C LEU A 153 -19.15 -11.57 -22.04
N LEU A 154 -19.22 -11.26 -20.74
CA LEU A 154 -19.86 -10.03 -20.27
C LEU A 154 -19.24 -8.76 -20.89
N ARG A 155 -17.91 -8.73 -21.00
CA ARG A 155 -17.19 -7.62 -21.65
C ARG A 155 -17.43 -7.59 -23.16
N HIS A 156 -17.48 -8.77 -23.78
CA HIS A 156 -17.72 -8.94 -25.21
C HIS A 156 -19.13 -8.50 -25.62
N GLU A 157 -20.17 -8.94 -24.92
CA GLU A 157 -21.56 -8.53 -25.15
C GLU A 157 -21.76 -7.02 -24.99
N ARG A 158 -21.05 -6.40 -24.04
CA ARG A 158 -21.06 -4.94 -23.89
C ARG A 158 -20.40 -4.22 -25.07
N ALA A 159 -19.36 -4.80 -25.66
CA ALA A 159 -18.66 -4.24 -26.82
C ALA A 159 -19.44 -4.46 -28.13
N PHE A 160 -20.23 -5.54 -28.22
CA PHE A 160 -21.08 -5.87 -29.36
C PHE A 160 -22.57 -5.94 -28.95
N PRO A 161 -23.17 -4.81 -28.55
CA PRO A 161 -24.55 -4.80 -28.07
C PRO A 161 -25.51 -5.17 -29.22
N ARG A 162 -26.61 -5.87 -28.88
CA ARG A 162 -27.66 -6.26 -29.85
C ARG A 162 -28.45 -5.07 -30.42
N TRP A 163 -28.40 -3.92 -29.74
CA TRP A 163 -29.09 -2.70 -30.14
C TRP A 163 -28.11 -1.53 -30.10
N GLU A 164 -28.38 -0.51 -30.92
CA GLU A 164 -27.59 0.72 -30.93
C GLU A 164 -27.62 1.40 -29.55
N THR A 165 -26.43 1.73 -29.06
CA THR A 165 -26.25 2.47 -27.81
C THR A 165 -25.86 3.93 -28.12
N ASN A 166 -25.80 4.77 -27.08
CA ASN A 166 -25.54 6.22 -27.16
C ASN A 166 -24.12 6.62 -27.64
N GLY A 167 -23.38 5.71 -28.30
CA GLY A 167 -22.04 5.94 -28.84
C GLY A 167 -20.91 6.00 -27.80
N LYS A 168 -21.21 5.96 -26.49
CA LYS A 168 -20.18 5.89 -25.44
C LYS A 168 -19.84 4.44 -25.13
N VAL A 169 -18.67 4.01 -25.56
CA VAL A 169 -18.22 2.61 -25.43
C VAL A 169 -17.55 2.33 -24.08
N LEU A 170 -16.82 3.31 -23.52
CA LEU A 170 -16.04 3.13 -22.28
C LEU A 170 -16.71 3.82 -21.07
N PRO A 171 -16.87 3.12 -19.93
CA PRO A 171 -17.31 3.77 -18.69
C PRO A 171 -16.23 4.73 -18.19
N THR A 172 -16.63 5.74 -17.41
CA THR A 172 -15.69 6.70 -16.80
C THR A 172 -14.66 6.02 -15.89
N GLY A 173 -15.06 4.91 -15.25
CA GLY A 173 -14.26 4.23 -14.26
C GLY A 173 -14.06 5.04 -12.98
N GLY A 174 -13.49 4.38 -12.00
CA GLY A 174 -13.31 4.84 -10.63
C GLY A 174 -12.20 4.08 -9.89
N ASP A 175 -11.46 3.19 -10.56
CA ASP A 175 -10.41 2.39 -9.93
C ASP A 175 -9.36 3.27 -9.22
N TYR A 176 -8.86 4.32 -9.87
CA TYR A 176 -7.83 5.20 -9.31
C TYR A 176 -8.37 6.29 -8.37
N HIS A 177 -9.57 6.81 -8.65
CA HIS A 177 -10.22 7.88 -7.90
C HIS A 177 -11.68 7.56 -7.72
N TRP A 178 -12.20 7.79 -6.52
CA TRP A 178 -13.62 7.64 -6.26
C TRP A 178 -14.44 8.50 -7.22
N ARG A 179 -15.44 7.87 -7.85
CA ARG A 179 -16.50 8.50 -8.64
C ARG A 179 -17.83 7.99 -8.13
N ARG A 180 -18.88 8.81 -8.25
CA ARG A 180 -20.23 8.42 -7.84
C ARG A 180 -20.71 7.15 -8.56
N ASP A 181 -20.43 7.06 -9.86
CA ASP A 181 -20.86 5.96 -10.73
C ASP A 181 -19.70 5.02 -11.12
N GLY A 182 -18.65 4.95 -10.29
CA GLY A 182 -17.45 4.14 -10.54
C GLY A 182 -17.30 2.96 -9.56
N GLU A 183 -16.12 2.34 -9.57
CA GLU A 183 -15.79 1.29 -8.60
C GLU A 183 -15.88 1.81 -7.16
N ARG A 184 -16.25 0.91 -6.24
CA ARG A 184 -16.41 1.24 -4.82
C ARG A 184 -15.06 1.48 -4.15
N HIS A 185 -15.04 2.40 -3.17
CA HIS A 185 -13.89 2.66 -2.31
C HIS A 185 -14.34 2.66 -0.86
N LEU A 186 -13.59 1.96 0.01
CA LEU A 186 -13.86 1.94 1.46
C LEU A 186 -13.97 3.35 2.04
N PHE A 187 -13.09 4.26 1.63
CA PHE A 187 -13.27 5.68 1.92
C PHE A 187 -13.92 6.39 0.75
N ASN A 188 -15.09 6.96 1.04
CA ASN A 188 -15.92 7.74 0.15
C ASN A 188 -16.36 9.04 0.88
N PRO A 189 -17.00 10.01 0.21
CA PRO A 189 -17.40 11.26 0.85
C PRO A 189 -18.27 11.06 2.10
N GLU A 190 -19.18 10.08 2.11
CA GLU A 190 -20.08 9.82 3.24
C GLU A 190 -19.31 9.33 4.48
N THR A 191 -18.48 8.30 4.32
CA THR A 191 -17.64 7.77 5.42
C THR A 191 -16.68 8.82 5.98
N ILE A 192 -16.09 9.67 5.11
CA ILE A 192 -15.23 10.78 5.51
C ILE A 192 -16.00 11.78 6.37
N THR A 193 -17.20 12.17 5.92
CA THR A 193 -18.04 13.13 6.65
C THR A 193 -18.43 12.61 8.02
N TYR A 194 -18.90 11.35 8.13
CA TYR A 194 -19.28 10.79 9.42
C TYR A 194 -18.09 10.67 10.38
N LEU A 195 -16.92 10.27 9.89
CA LEU A 195 -15.72 10.19 10.72
C LEU A 195 -15.30 11.58 11.24
N GLN A 196 -15.25 12.59 10.37
CA GLN A 196 -14.91 13.97 10.76
C GLN A 196 -15.95 14.59 11.68
N GLN A 197 -17.24 14.30 11.48
CA GLN A 197 -18.31 14.74 12.37
C GLN A 197 -18.15 14.11 13.76
N ALA A 198 -17.93 12.78 13.81
CA ALA A 198 -17.79 12.05 15.06
C ALA A 198 -16.68 12.61 15.95
N VAL A 199 -15.52 12.89 15.38
CA VAL A 199 -14.35 13.37 16.15
C VAL A 199 -14.46 14.85 16.56
N ARG A 200 -15.09 15.69 15.74
CA ARG A 200 -15.25 17.13 16.03
C ARG A 200 -16.36 17.41 17.05
N THR A 201 -17.37 16.55 17.09
CA THR A 201 -18.54 16.71 17.96
C THR A 201 -18.58 15.71 19.12
N GLN A 202 -17.53 14.89 19.26
CA GLN A 202 -17.45 13.80 20.25
C GLN A 202 -18.66 12.85 20.19
N ASN A 203 -19.20 12.64 18.99
CA ASN A 203 -20.43 11.92 18.78
C ASN A 203 -20.17 10.44 18.43
N TYR A 204 -20.33 9.58 19.43
CA TYR A 204 -20.16 8.13 19.26
C TYR A 204 -21.21 7.51 18.32
N GLY A 205 -22.43 8.05 18.25
CA GLY A 205 -23.44 7.61 17.29
C GLY A 205 -23.02 7.82 15.84
N ALA A 206 -22.41 8.97 15.53
CA ALA A 206 -21.80 9.22 14.22
C ALA A 206 -20.64 8.27 13.93
N PHE A 207 -19.82 7.94 14.95
CA PHE A 207 -18.73 6.96 14.81
C PHE A 207 -19.25 5.54 14.54
N LYS A 208 -20.33 5.12 15.21
CA LYS A 208 -21.01 3.85 14.95
C LYS A 208 -21.53 3.78 13.52
N ARG A 209 -22.15 4.86 13.02
CA ARG A 209 -22.60 4.94 11.63
C ARG A 209 -21.44 4.87 10.64
N TYR A 210 -20.35 5.59 10.89
CA TYR A 210 -19.10 5.45 10.11
C TYR A 210 -18.60 4.01 10.09
N SER A 211 -18.51 3.37 11.26
CA SER A 211 -17.99 2.00 11.39
C SER A 211 -18.89 0.98 10.67
N GLY A 212 -20.21 1.13 10.76
CA GLY A 212 -21.18 0.34 10.02
C GLY A 212 -20.96 0.44 8.51
N LEU A 213 -20.93 1.67 7.97
CA LEU A 213 -20.68 1.91 6.54
C LEU A 213 -19.36 1.31 6.04
N ILE A 214 -18.30 1.37 6.85
CA ILE A 214 -17.02 0.75 6.51
C ILE A 214 -17.12 -0.78 6.49
N ASN A 215 -17.74 -1.37 7.51
CA ASN A 215 -17.86 -2.82 7.64
C ASN A 215 -18.76 -3.41 6.55
N ASP A 216 -19.88 -2.76 6.23
CA ASP A 216 -20.82 -3.21 5.20
C ASP A 216 -20.18 -3.14 3.81
N GLN A 217 -19.55 -2.01 3.47
CA GLN A 217 -18.81 -1.88 2.20
C GLN A 217 -17.69 -2.92 2.09
N SER A 218 -17.02 -3.25 3.19
CA SER A 218 -15.98 -4.28 3.22
C SER A 218 -16.52 -5.66 2.83
N ARG A 219 -17.75 -5.99 3.24
CA ARG A 219 -18.47 -7.20 2.83
C ARG A 219 -18.87 -7.13 1.36
N GLU A 220 -19.47 -6.03 0.93
CA GLU A 220 -19.92 -5.86 -0.46
C GLU A 220 -18.77 -5.88 -1.48
N MET A 221 -17.58 -5.40 -1.10
CA MET A 221 -16.37 -5.45 -1.92
C MET A 221 -15.60 -6.77 -1.80
N ASN A 222 -16.10 -7.74 -1.03
CA ASN A 222 -15.45 -9.04 -0.79
C ASN A 222 -13.98 -8.91 -0.38
N THR A 223 -13.64 -7.94 0.48
CA THR A 223 -12.29 -7.93 1.06
C THR A 223 -12.12 -9.15 1.95
N LEU A 224 -10.91 -9.69 2.10
CA LEU A 224 -10.69 -10.92 2.90
C LEU A 224 -11.29 -10.81 4.30
N ARG A 225 -11.02 -9.72 5.02
CA ARG A 225 -11.64 -9.47 6.33
C ARG A 225 -13.13 -9.19 6.27
N GLY A 226 -13.69 -8.74 5.15
CA GLY A 226 -15.13 -8.62 4.95
C GLY A 226 -15.83 -9.98 4.92
N LEU A 227 -15.15 -11.01 4.44
CA LEU A 227 -15.68 -12.38 4.34
C LEU A 227 -15.62 -13.17 5.65
N LEU A 228 -14.96 -12.64 6.69
CA LEU A 228 -14.88 -13.28 8.01
C LEU A 228 -16.05 -12.87 8.90
N GLU A 229 -16.45 -13.74 9.82
CA GLU A 229 -17.40 -13.40 10.88
C GLU A 229 -16.77 -13.64 12.24
N LEU A 230 -17.13 -12.80 13.21
CA LEU A 230 -16.69 -12.98 14.59
C LEU A 230 -17.65 -13.96 15.23
N ASN A 231 -17.11 -15.05 15.78
CA ASN A 231 -17.88 -15.99 16.58
C ASN A 231 -17.85 -15.53 18.03
N TYR A 232 -19.01 -15.11 18.54
CA TYR A 232 -19.14 -14.56 19.88
C TYR A 232 -19.44 -15.66 20.90
N LEU A 233 -19.17 -15.38 22.18
CA LEU A 233 -19.62 -16.22 23.29
C LEU A 233 -21.15 -16.15 23.39
N ASP A 234 -21.78 -17.23 23.84
CA ASP A 234 -23.23 -17.28 24.07
C ASP A 234 -23.66 -16.27 25.15
N GLU A 235 -22.83 -16.10 26.19
CA GLU A 235 -23.02 -15.12 27.26
C GLU A 235 -21.93 -14.04 27.19
N PRO A 236 -22.29 -12.78 26.87
CA PRO A 236 -21.33 -11.68 26.84
C PRO A 236 -20.93 -11.28 28.27
N ILE A 237 -19.68 -10.82 28.42
CA ILE A 237 -19.18 -10.29 29.69
C ILE A 237 -19.60 -8.83 29.88
N PRO A 238 -19.72 -8.36 31.14
CA PRO A 238 -19.92 -6.94 31.44
C PRO A 238 -18.78 -6.06 30.91
N LEU A 239 -19.11 -4.87 30.40
CA LEU A 239 -18.13 -3.95 29.79
C LEU A 239 -17.08 -3.45 30.79
N ASP A 240 -17.41 -3.42 32.08
CA ASP A 240 -16.51 -3.06 33.18
C ASP A 240 -15.43 -4.11 33.47
N GLU A 241 -15.63 -5.36 33.04
CA GLU A 241 -14.58 -6.41 33.09
C GLU A 241 -13.59 -6.30 31.93
N VAL A 242 -13.98 -5.62 30.84
CA VAL A 242 -13.11 -5.40 29.68
C VAL A 242 -12.03 -4.37 30.02
N GLU A 243 -10.80 -4.62 29.57
CA GLU A 243 -9.68 -3.71 29.79
C GLU A 243 -9.99 -2.25 29.41
N SER A 244 -9.32 -1.31 30.08
CA SER A 244 -9.63 0.11 29.93
C SER A 244 -9.26 0.67 28.54
N VAL A 245 -9.93 1.75 28.15
CA VAL A 245 -9.63 2.50 26.93
C VAL A 245 -8.17 2.95 26.88
N GLU A 246 -7.62 3.39 28.00
CA GLU A 246 -6.23 3.83 28.11
C GLU A 246 -5.25 2.68 27.85
N SER A 247 -5.57 1.46 28.31
CA SER A 247 -4.77 0.25 28.01
C SER A 247 -4.74 -0.04 26.51
N ILE A 248 -5.91 -0.03 25.87
CA ILE A 248 -6.07 -0.30 24.43
C ILE A 248 -5.34 0.75 23.60
N CYS A 249 -5.49 2.04 23.94
CA CYS A 249 -4.87 3.15 23.22
C CYS A 249 -3.33 3.08 23.17
N ARG A 250 -2.68 2.45 24.16
CA ARG A 250 -1.21 2.25 24.16
C ARG A 250 -0.73 1.33 23.03
N ARG A 251 -1.62 0.49 22.48
CA ARG A 251 -1.35 -0.38 21.34
C ARG A 251 -1.53 0.32 20.00
N PHE A 252 -2.09 1.54 19.99
CA PHE A 252 -2.29 2.30 18.76
C PHE A 252 -1.08 3.13 18.38
N LYS A 253 -0.85 3.16 17.07
CA LYS A 253 0.21 3.93 16.44
C LYS A 253 -0.33 4.76 15.30
N THR A 254 0.17 5.99 15.13
CA THR A 254 -0.01 6.69 13.84
C THR A 254 1.07 6.23 12.87
N GLY A 255 0.67 5.99 11.62
CA GLY A 255 1.55 5.41 10.61
C GLY A 255 2.71 6.33 10.23
N ALA A 256 3.78 5.74 9.70
CA ALA A 256 4.99 6.43 9.27
C ALA A 256 4.72 7.37 8.08
N MET A 257 4.53 8.67 8.36
CA MET A 257 4.26 9.70 7.35
C MET A 257 5.31 10.79 7.50
N SER A 258 6.10 11.05 6.45
CA SER A 258 7.26 11.92 6.57
C SER A 258 6.89 13.40 6.66
N PHE A 259 7.62 14.14 7.51
CA PHE A 259 7.70 15.58 7.37
C PHE A 259 8.21 15.93 5.97
N GLY A 260 7.41 16.68 5.22
CA GLY A 260 7.56 16.92 3.79
C GLY A 260 6.47 16.26 2.96
N SER A 261 6.14 14.99 3.20
CA SER A 261 4.95 14.39 2.59
C SER A 261 3.68 15.04 3.15
N ILE A 262 3.62 15.20 4.47
CA ILE A 262 2.61 15.99 5.17
C ILE A 262 3.23 17.28 5.72
N SER A 263 2.37 18.26 5.98
CA SER A 263 2.75 19.55 6.57
C SER A 263 3.30 19.38 7.98
N ALA A 264 4.03 20.37 8.47
CA ALA A 264 4.52 20.37 9.86
C ALA A 264 3.35 20.33 10.84
N GLU A 265 2.27 21.07 10.53
CA GLU A 265 1.08 21.18 11.35
C GLU A 265 0.40 19.82 11.54
N ALA A 266 0.18 19.07 10.45
CA ALA A 266 -0.36 17.71 10.53
C ALA A 266 0.59 16.76 11.28
N HIS A 267 1.89 16.80 10.95
CA HIS A 267 2.87 15.90 11.55
C HIS A 267 3.00 16.10 13.07
N GLU A 268 3.06 17.35 13.52
CA GLU A 268 3.14 17.70 14.93
C GLU A 268 1.82 17.43 15.66
N THR A 269 0.66 17.64 15.01
CA THR A 269 -0.66 17.35 15.57
C THR A 269 -0.81 15.88 15.94
N LEU A 270 -0.41 14.96 15.04
CA LEU A 270 -0.38 13.53 15.32
C LEU A 270 0.54 13.21 16.51
N ALA A 271 1.72 13.81 16.57
CA ALA A 271 2.67 13.55 17.65
C ALA A 271 2.14 13.99 19.01
N ILE A 272 1.59 15.20 19.10
CA ILE A 272 0.97 15.71 20.32
C ILE A 272 -0.16 14.78 20.78
N ALA A 273 -1.06 14.41 19.88
CA ALA A 273 -2.20 13.56 20.20
C ALA A 273 -1.78 12.19 20.75
N MET A 274 -0.84 11.52 20.08
CA MET A 274 -0.37 10.20 20.52
C MET A 274 0.39 10.27 21.84
N ASN A 275 1.19 11.32 22.06
CA ASN A 275 1.89 11.54 23.33
C ASN A 275 0.92 11.80 24.49
N ARG A 276 -0.21 12.48 24.25
CA ARG A 276 -1.28 12.67 25.25
C ARG A 276 -2.00 11.35 25.57
N LEU A 277 -2.22 10.49 24.58
CA LEU A 277 -2.89 9.19 24.73
C LEU A 277 -2.00 8.10 25.36
N GLY A 278 -0.67 8.28 25.36
CA GLY A 278 0.28 7.21 25.67
C GLY A 278 0.41 6.14 24.57
N GLY A 279 -0.17 6.38 23.39
CA GLY A 279 0.16 5.64 22.17
C GLY A 279 1.44 6.18 21.53
N ARG A 280 1.72 5.84 20.26
CA ARG A 280 2.96 6.26 19.61
C ARG A 280 2.75 6.83 18.21
N SER A 281 3.35 7.98 17.92
CA SER A 281 3.45 8.50 16.55
C SER A 281 4.78 8.13 15.89
N ASN A 282 4.80 8.13 14.56
CA ASN A 282 5.98 7.78 13.77
C ASN A 282 6.46 8.93 12.89
N SER A 283 7.75 9.24 12.94
CA SER A 283 8.38 10.34 12.21
C SER A 283 8.29 10.21 10.69
N GLY A 284 8.19 8.97 10.19
CA GLY A 284 8.42 8.64 8.79
C GLY A 284 9.87 8.90 8.35
N GLU A 285 10.11 8.77 7.05
CA GLU A 285 11.42 8.83 6.41
C GLU A 285 12.01 10.25 6.25
N GLY A 286 11.42 11.26 6.88
CA GLY A 286 11.70 12.67 6.59
C GLY A 286 12.68 13.37 7.53
N GLY A 287 13.15 12.68 8.58
CA GLY A 287 13.80 13.32 9.72
C GLY A 287 12.82 14.07 10.62
N GLU A 288 13.34 14.66 11.69
CA GLU A 288 12.55 15.44 12.64
C GLU A 288 13.41 16.57 13.22
N GLU A 289 12.81 17.74 13.46
CA GLU A 289 13.53 18.88 14.04
C GLU A 289 13.75 18.72 15.54
N VAL A 290 14.97 19.06 16.00
CA VAL A 290 15.39 18.90 17.40
C VAL A 290 14.49 19.64 18.39
N HIS A 291 13.94 20.79 18.04
CA HIS A 291 13.08 21.56 18.96
C HIS A 291 11.83 20.78 19.42
N ARG A 292 11.40 19.75 18.67
CA ARG A 292 10.23 18.92 18.99
C ARG A 292 10.46 18.00 20.19
N THR A 293 11.70 17.79 20.61
CA THR A 293 12.04 16.92 21.76
C THR A 293 11.72 17.56 23.10
N ARG A 294 11.44 18.86 23.11
CA ARG A 294 11.08 19.63 24.31
C ARG A 294 9.58 19.87 24.35
N ARG A 295 9.03 19.87 25.57
CA ARG A 295 7.65 20.31 25.79
C ARG A 295 7.55 21.81 25.54
N ASP A 296 6.45 22.24 24.95
CA ASP A 296 6.15 23.67 24.80
C ASP A 296 5.57 24.27 26.09
N ALA A 297 5.19 25.55 26.03
CA ALA A 297 4.58 26.26 27.15
C ALA A 297 3.22 25.67 27.61
N ARG A 298 2.55 24.89 26.78
CA ARG A 298 1.30 24.18 27.10
C ARG A 298 1.55 22.78 27.66
N GLY A 299 2.82 22.36 27.77
CA GLY A 299 3.22 21.02 28.18
C GLY A 299 3.16 19.99 27.05
N ASP A 300 2.82 20.39 25.82
CA ASP A 300 2.68 19.50 24.69
C ASP A 300 4.04 19.07 24.14
N LEU A 301 4.17 17.77 23.91
CA LEU A 301 5.37 17.18 23.33
C LEU A 301 5.12 16.83 21.86
N ARG A 302 5.93 17.39 20.97
CA ARG A 302 5.81 17.21 19.52
C ARG A 302 6.70 16.11 18.96
N ARG A 303 7.54 15.47 19.78
CA ARG A 303 8.43 14.41 19.32
C ARG A 303 7.63 13.21 18.83
N SER A 304 8.07 12.56 17.77
CA SER A 304 7.58 11.22 17.46
C SER A 304 8.26 10.20 18.35
N ALA A 305 7.48 9.32 18.99
CA ALA A 305 8.02 8.23 19.81
C ALA A 305 8.76 7.20 18.94
N ILE A 306 8.26 6.95 17.72
CA ILE A 306 8.87 6.07 16.74
C ILE A 306 9.65 6.90 15.73
N ARG A 307 10.92 6.58 15.53
CA ARG A 307 11.79 7.23 14.55
C ARG A 307 12.22 6.25 13.48
N GLN A 308 11.94 6.59 12.23
CA GLN A 308 12.21 5.70 11.10
C GLN A 308 13.65 5.85 10.60
N VAL A 309 14.27 4.71 10.27
CA VAL A 309 15.54 4.60 9.55
C VAL A 309 15.22 3.95 8.21
N ALA A 310 15.23 4.74 7.14
CA ALA A 310 14.89 4.31 5.78
C ALA A 310 16.11 4.47 4.84
N SER A 311 16.05 3.89 3.65
CA SER A 311 17.17 3.83 2.69
C SER A 311 17.89 5.15 2.42
N GLY A 312 17.16 6.27 2.34
CA GLY A 312 17.75 7.59 2.10
C GLY A 312 18.46 8.22 3.30
N ARG A 313 18.32 7.65 4.51
CA ARG A 313 18.88 8.15 5.79
C ARG A 313 18.62 9.66 6.05
N PHE A 314 17.57 10.22 5.47
CA PHE A 314 17.25 11.63 5.63
C PHE A 314 16.98 11.98 7.11
N GLY A 315 17.75 12.94 7.62
CA GLY A 315 17.65 13.41 9.01
C GLY A 315 18.02 12.38 10.08
N VAL A 316 18.64 11.25 9.69
CA VAL A 316 19.12 10.24 10.63
C VAL A 316 20.45 10.71 11.21
N THR A 317 20.37 11.28 12.42
CA THR A 317 21.51 11.82 13.17
C THR A 317 21.52 11.23 14.57
N THR A 318 22.63 11.33 15.31
CA THR A 318 22.68 10.84 16.71
C THR A 318 21.59 11.47 17.59
N PRO A 319 21.38 12.81 17.60
CA PRO A 319 20.28 13.42 18.37
C PRO A 319 18.89 12.94 17.94
N TYR A 320 18.71 12.59 16.67
CA TYR A 320 17.47 11.96 16.21
C TYR A 320 17.34 10.56 16.82
N LEU A 321 18.35 9.70 16.69
CA LEU A 321 18.27 8.29 17.13
C LEU A 321 18.11 8.13 18.65
N VAL A 322 18.82 8.92 19.45
CA VAL A 322 18.76 8.85 20.93
C VAL A 322 17.44 9.36 21.52
N GLU A 323 16.67 10.09 20.71
CA GLU A 323 15.36 10.63 21.07
C GLU A 323 14.20 9.74 20.57
N ALA A 324 14.46 8.47 20.26
CA ALA A 324 13.43 7.48 19.95
C ALA A 324 13.13 6.59 21.16
N ASP A 325 11.86 6.18 21.29
CA ASP A 325 11.46 5.03 22.11
C ASP A 325 11.44 3.73 21.28
N ASP A 326 11.26 3.87 19.96
CA ASP A 326 11.22 2.78 18.98
C ASP A 326 11.92 3.25 17.70
N LEU A 327 12.95 2.53 17.26
CA LEU A 327 13.67 2.79 16.01
C LEU A 327 13.16 1.80 14.95
N GLN A 328 12.50 2.33 13.92
CA GLN A 328 11.89 1.51 12.88
C GLN A 328 12.77 1.44 11.63
N ILE A 329 13.37 0.29 11.36
CA ILE A 329 14.02 -0.01 10.07
C ILE A 329 12.93 -0.23 9.02
N LYS A 330 12.87 0.64 8.01
CA LYS A 330 11.85 0.58 6.95
C LYS A 330 12.38 -0.15 5.72
N ILE A 331 12.22 -1.47 5.69
CA ILE A 331 12.54 -2.26 4.49
C ILE A 331 11.59 -1.90 3.34
N ALA A 332 10.28 -1.83 3.61
CA ALA A 332 9.30 -1.54 2.58
C ALA A 332 8.04 -0.85 3.13
N GLN A 333 7.15 -0.45 2.21
CA GLN A 333 5.79 0.03 2.54
C GLN A 333 4.78 -0.51 1.52
N GLY A 334 3.55 -0.79 1.97
CA GLY A 334 2.56 -1.47 1.14
C GLY A 334 2.18 -0.76 -0.16
N ALA A 335 2.24 0.58 -0.21
CA ALA A 335 1.88 1.36 -1.40
C ALA A 335 2.91 1.31 -2.55
N LYS A 336 4.13 0.85 -2.25
CA LYS A 336 5.24 0.69 -3.21
C LYS A 336 6.34 -0.22 -2.67
N PRO A 337 6.06 -1.52 -2.51
CA PRO A 337 7.08 -2.49 -2.15
C PRO A 337 8.15 -2.56 -3.26
N GLY A 338 9.40 -2.81 -2.86
CA GLY A 338 10.56 -2.84 -3.76
C GLY A 338 10.99 -1.47 -4.31
N GLU A 339 10.52 -0.37 -3.71
CA GLU A 339 10.88 1.00 -4.11
C GLU A 339 11.15 1.92 -2.92
N GLY A 340 11.91 2.99 -3.17
CA GLY A 340 12.22 4.01 -2.19
C GLY A 340 11.15 5.08 -1.98
N GLY A 341 11.36 5.88 -0.94
CA GLY A 341 10.68 7.14 -0.66
C GLY A 341 10.71 8.10 -1.86
N GLN A 342 9.66 8.92 -2.00
CA GLN A 342 9.59 9.93 -3.07
C GLN A 342 9.00 11.21 -2.49
N LEU A 343 9.74 12.31 -2.63
CA LEU A 343 9.27 13.66 -2.32
C LEU A 343 9.55 14.57 -3.53
N PRO A 344 8.49 15.03 -4.22
CA PRO A 344 8.60 16.01 -5.30
C PRO A 344 9.36 17.27 -4.87
N GLY A 345 10.18 17.82 -5.76
CA GLY A 345 11.10 18.93 -5.44
C GLY A 345 10.40 20.23 -5.05
N ASP A 346 9.21 20.48 -5.56
CA ASP A 346 8.32 21.58 -5.17
C ASP A 346 7.84 21.49 -3.70
N LYS A 347 7.98 20.33 -3.08
CA LYS A 347 7.75 20.10 -1.65
C LYS A 347 9.03 20.13 -0.83
N VAL A 348 10.19 20.38 -1.41
CA VAL A 348 11.48 20.44 -0.70
C VAL A 348 11.84 21.90 -0.47
N ASP A 349 11.14 22.53 0.46
CA ASP A 349 11.46 23.89 0.89
C ASP A 349 12.79 23.95 1.69
N ALA A 350 13.23 25.15 2.04
CA ALA A 350 14.48 25.33 2.79
C ALA A 350 14.47 24.65 4.18
N ARG A 351 13.30 24.55 4.82
CA ARG A 351 13.15 23.89 6.13
C ARG A 351 13.31 22.38 5.99
N ILE A 352 12.64 21.78 5.01
CA ILE A 352 12.74 20.34 4.70
C ILE A 352 14.14 19.98 4.25
N ALA A 353 14.72 20.77 3.35
CA ALA A 353 16.08 20.57 2.88
C ALA A 353 17.09 20.56 4.04
N ARG A 354 16.95 21.49 4.98
CA ARG A 354 17.79 21.53 6.20
C ARG A 354 17.62 20.27 7.05
N VAL A 355 16.39 19.83 7.33
CA VAL A 355 16.12 18.63 8.13
C VAL A 355 16.69 17.37 7.48
N ARG A 356 16.63 17.30 6.15
CA ARG A 356 17.08 16.15 5.36
C ARG A 356 18.55 16.22 4.95
N CYS A 357 19.25 17.30 5.28
CA CYS A 357 20.60 17.59 4.77
C CYS A 357 20.67 17.50 3.24
N SER A 358 19.65 18.03 2.56
CA SER A 358 19.51 18.01 1.10
C SER A 358 19.47 19.41 0.50
N THR A 359 19.35 19.50 -0.82
CA THR A 359 19.25 20.78 -1.55
C THR A 359 17.78 21.22 -1.68
N PRO A 360 17.43 22.49 -1.38
CA PRO A 360 16.09 23.01 -1.64
C PRO A 360 15.68 22.89 -3.11
N GLY A 361 14.40 22.60 -3.37
CA GLY A 361 13.82 22.49 -4.71
C GLY A 361 14.17 21.20 -5.47
N VAL A 362 15.09 20.38 -4.96
CA VAL A 362 15.52 19.14 -5.63
C VAL A 362 14.62 17.98 -5.23
N THR A 363 14.12 17.24 -6.23
CA THR A 363 13.30 16.04 -5.98
C THR A 363 14.13 14.97 -5.26
N LEU A 364 13.60 14.43 -4.17
CA LEU A 364 14.23 13.38 -3.39
C LEU A 364 13.60 12.03 -3.74
N ILE A 365 14.33 11.20 -4.47
CA ILE A 365 13.99 9.80 -4.70
C ILE A 365 15.00 8.97 -3.92
N SER A 366 14.55 8.31 -2.85
CA SER A 366 15.44 7.45 -2.08
C SER A 366 15.83 6.22 -2.90
N PRO A 367 17.03 5.66 -2.68
CA PRO A 367 17.37 4.34 -3.22
C PRO A 367 16.31 3.31 -2.83
N PRO A 368 15.97 2.34 -3.70
CA PRO A 368 15.08 1.25 -3.33
C PRO A 368 15.62 0.41 -2.15
N PRO A 369 16.87 -0.10 -2.18
CA PRO A 369 17.41 -0.84 -1.04
C PRO A 369 18.05 0.09 -0.01
N HIS A 370 18.19 -0.43 1.21
CA HIS A 370 19.19 0.07 2.14
C HIS A 370 20.57 -0.36 1.65
N HIS A 371 21.50 0.57 1.48
CA HIS A 371 22.84 0.25 0.96
C HIS A 371 23.75 -0.46 1.98
N ASP A 372 23.28 -0.58 3.21
CA ASP A 372 23.87 -1.31 4.34
C ASP A 372 23.02 -2.53 4.73
N ILE A 373 22.08 -2.97 3.88
CA ILE A 373 21.30 -4.20 4.07
C ILE A 373 21.17 -4.92 2.72
N TYR A 374 22.05 -5.88 2.44
CA TYR A 374 21.95 -6.75 1.27
C TYR A 374 21.64 -8.21 1.62
N SER A 375 21.70 -8.55 2.90
CA SER A 375 21.33 -9.86 3.43
C SER A 375 20.78 -9.76 4.86
N ILE A 376 20.40 -10.90 5.44
CA ILE A 376 19.82 -10.94 6.79
C ILE A 376 20.86 -10.62 7.88
N GLU A 377 22.12 -10.99 7.65
CA GLU A 377 23.24 -10.66 8.51
C GLU A 377 23.57 -9.16 8.48
N ASP A 378 23.39 -8.48 7.35
CA ASP A 378 23.51 -7.02 7.27
C ASP A 378 22.38 -6.33 8.06
N LEU A 379 21.14 -6.86 7.98
CA LEU A 379 20.04 -6.37 8.81
C LEU A 379 20.39 -6.52 10.30
N LYS A 380 20.95 -7.66 10.69
CA LYS A 380 21.42 -7.90 12.07
C LYS A 380 22.49 -6.88 12.47
N GLN A 381 23.41 -6.53 11.57
CA GLN A 381 24.42 -5.51 11.83
C GLN A 381 23.78 -4.13 12.06
N LEU A 382 22.81 -3.73 11.23
CA LEU A 382 22.11 -2.46 11.44
C LEU A 382 21.32 -2.45 12.76
N ILE A 383 20.66 -3.55 13.11
CA ILE A 383 19.98 -3.67 14.41
C ILE A 383 20.98 -3.45 15.55
N TYR A 384 22.13 -4.13 15.50
CA TYR A 384 23.21 -3.95 16.46
C TYR A 384 23.69 -2.50 16.55
N ASP A 385 23.92 -1.83 15.41
CA ASP A 385 24.38 -0.44 15.39
C ASP A 385 23.37 0.51 16.04
N LEU A 386 22.07 0.31 15.76
CA LEU A 386 21.00 1.12 16.35
C LEU A 386 20.87 0.89 17.87
N GLU A 387 21.01 -0.35 18.34
CA GLU A 387 21.07 -0.67 19.78
C GLU A 387 22.28 -0.01 20.46
N ARG A 388 23.43 0.06 19.79
CA ARG A 388 24.63 0.73 20.33
C ARG A 388 24.46 2.23 20.44
N VAL A 389 23.74 2.86 19.52
CA VAL A 389 23.44 4.30 19.58
C VAL A 389 22.38 4.61 20.63
N ASN A 390 21.33 3.79 20.74
CA ASN A 390 20.26 3.99 21.70
C ASN A 390 19.83 2.66 22.37
N PRO A 391 20.48 2.27 23.49
CA PRO A 391 20.21 1.00 24.16
C PRO A 391 18.84 0.94 24.86
N ARG A 392 18.08 2.04 24.88
CA ARG A 392 16.73 2.10 25.48
C ARG A 392 15.61 1.95 24.45
N ALA A 393 15.91 2.16 23.17
CA ALA A 393 14.90 2.06 22.12
C ALA A 393 14.68 0.61 21.72
N ARG A 394 13.43 0.26 21.47
CA ARG A 394 13.11 -0.99 20.76
C ARG A 394 13.49 -0.85 19.29
N ILE A 395 13.88 -1.94 18.64
CA ILE A 395 14.12 -1.97 17.19
C ILE A 395 12.96 -2.70 16.50
N SER A 396 12.23 -1.99 15.63
CA SER A 396 11.17 -2.57 14.82
C SER A 396 11.55 -2.64 13.34
N VAL A 397 11.18 -3.73 12.66
CA VAL A 397 11.43 -3.89 11.22
C VAL A 397 10.12 -3.90 10.46
N LYS A 398 9.96 -2.98 9.51
CA LYS A 398 8.76 -2.82 8.71
C LYS A 398 8.87 -3.55 7.38
N LEU A 399 8.10 -4.63 7.25
CA LEU A 399 7.94 -5.48 6.08
C LEU A 399 6.59 -5.22 5.40
N VAL A 400 6.39 -5.80 4.22
CA VAL A 400 5.12 -5.78 3.49
C VAL A 400 4.64 -7.21 3.33
N ALA A 401 3.33 -7.43 3.41
CA ALA A 401 2.71 -8.72 3.15
C ALA A 401 2.95 -9.17 1.69
N GLU A 402 3.56 -10.34 1.54
CA GLU A 402 3.75 -11.13 0.33
C GLU A 402 3.95 -12.60 0.75
N ALA A 403 3.81 -13.58 -0.16
CA ALA A 403 4.16 -14.96 0.18
C ALA A 403 5.65 -15.07 0.54
N GLY A 404 5.95 -15.79 1.62
CA GLY A 404 7.30 -15.95 2.13
C GLY A 404 7.68 -14.92 3.20
N VAL A 405 6.82 -13.93 3.48
CA VAL A 405 7.08 -12.94 4.53
C VAL A 405 7.24 -13.57 5.91
N GLY A 406 6.61 -14.74 6.17
CA GLY A 406 6.78 -15.45 7.43
C GLY A 406 8.21 -15.98 7.63
N THR A 407 8.83 -16.48 6.56
CA THR A 407 10.24 -16.89 6.57
C THR A 407 11.16 -15.70 6.84
N VAL A 408 10.89 -14.56 6.19
CA VAL A 408 11.65 -13.32 6.44
C VAL A 408 11.46 -12.86 7.89
N ALA A 409 10.23 -12.91 8.42
CA ALA A 409 9.94 -12.55 9.81
C ALA A 409 10.71 -13.44 10.81
N ALA A 410 10.86 -14.73 10.55
CA ALA A 410 11.70 -15.60 11.38
C ALA A 410 13.18 -15.20 11.34
N GLY A 411 13.70 -14.82 10.17
CA GLY A 411 15.05 -14.26 10.02
C GLY A 411 15.23 -12.97 10.83
N VAL A 412 14.27 -12.06 10.72
CA VAL A 412 14.26 -10.78 11.46
C VAL A 412 14.24 -11.00 12.98
N ALA A 413 13.44 -11.95 13.46
CA ALA A 413 13.43 -12.29 14.89
C ALA A 413 14.78 -12.88 15.36
N LYS A 414 15.46 -13.68 14.53
CA LYS A 414 16.81 -14.19 14.81
C LYS A 414 17.89 -13.10 14.74
N ALA A 415 17.65 -12.04 13.97
CA ALA A 415 18.53 -10.89 13.85
C ALA A 415 18.48 -9.94 15.06
N GLY A 416 17.54 -10.15 16.00
CA GLY A 416 17.46 -9.41 17.25
C GLY A 416 16.44 -8.27 17.27
N ALA A 417 15.57 -8.16 16.27
CA ALA A 417 14.50 -7.15 16.32
C ALA A 417 13.55 -7.42 17.49
N ASP A 418 13.03 -6.36 18.12
CA ASP A 418 12.02 -6.44 19.19
C ASP A 418 10.59 -6.53 18.63
N ALA A 419 10.38 -6.03 17.42
CA ALA A 419 9.09 -6.05 16.77
C ALA A 419 9.16 -6.11 15.25
N ILE A 420 8.10 -6.66 14.65
CA ILE A 420 7.96 -6.81 13.20
C ILE A 420 6.63 -6.19 12.80
N VAL A 421 6.65 -5.28 11.82
CA VAL A 421 5.46 -4.68 11.25
C VAL A 421 5.14 -5.34 9.93
N ILE A 422 3.95 -5.91 9.80
CA ILE A 422 3.43 -6.41 8.52
C ILE A 422 2.49 -5.35 7.93
N SER A 423 2.92 -4.71 6.84
CA SER A 423 2.10 -3.75 6.11
C SER A 423 1.30 -4.39 5.00
N GLY A 424 0.00 -4.12 4.95
CA GLY A 424 -0.84 -4.49 3.80
C GLY A 424 -0.68 -3.55 2.61
N TRP A 425 -0.96 -4.06 1.41
CA TRP A 425 -0.90 -3.31 0.13
C TRP A 425 -1.73 -2.02 0.13
N SER A 426 -2.84 -2.01 0.87
CA SER A 426 -3.79 -0.88 0.91
C SER A 426 -3.32 0.31 1.76
N GLY A 427 -2.05 0.33 2.17
CA GLY A 427 -1.41 1.45 2.86
C GLY A 427 -1.37 2.73 2.02
N GLY A 428 -1.44 3.89 2.69
CA GLY A 428 -1.36 5.20 2.03
C GLY A 428 0.06 5.58 1.58
N THR A 429 0.14 6.57 0.69
CA THR A 429 1.40 7.20 0.28
C THR A 429 1.17 8.64 -0.19
N GLY A 430 2.13 9.52 0.07
CA GLY A 430 2.11 10.88 -0.47
C GLY A 430 2.48 10.94 -1.96
N ALA A 431 3.36 10.05 -2.42
CA ALA A 431 3.80 9.94 -3.81
C ALA A 431 4.29 8.52 -4.13
N SER A 432 3.73 7.92 -5.18
CA SER A 432 4.07 6.59 -5.67
C SER A 432 3.58 6.40 -7.10
N PRO A 433 4.23 5.57 -7.93
CA PRO A 433 3.66 5.13 -9.20
C PRO A 433 2.31 4.43 -9.00
N LEU A 434 1.36 4.73 -9.87
CA LEU A 434 0.03 4.11 -9.83
C LEU A 434 0.10 2.58 -9.99
N SER A 435 1.02 2.09 -10.81
CA SER A 435 1.26 0.65 -10.98
C SER A 435 1.61 -0.03 -9.66
N SER A 436 2.39 0.62 -8.79
CA SER A 436 2.79 0.04 -7.52
C SER A 436 1.66 0.09 -6.48
N ILE A 437 0.90 1.18 -6.44
CA ILE A 437 -0.28 1.30 -5.56
C ILE A 437 -1.31 0.21 -5.86
N LYS A 438 -1.48 -0.15 -7.14
CA LYS A 438 -2.52 -1.08 -7.58
C LYS A 438 -2.08 -2.53 -7.72
N ARG A 439 -0.79 -2.79 -7.90
CA ARG A 439 -0.30 -4.09 -8.39
C ARG A 439 0.86 -4.68 -7.58
N ALA A 440 1.19 -4.12 -6.42
CA ALA A 440 2.30 -4.62 -5.59
C ALA A 440 1.90 -4.73 -4.11
N GLY A 441 2.34 -5.82 -3.48
CA GLY A 441 1.98 -6.20 -2.11
C GLY A 441 0.64 -6.94 -2.03
N LEU A 442 0.35 -7.49 -0.85
CA LEU A 442 -0.87 -8.26 -0.58
C LEU A 442 -1.64 -7.77 0.64
N PRO A 443 -2.87 -8.27 0.86
CA PRO A 443 -3.63 -8.03 2.08
C PRO A 443 -2.80 -8.39 3.32
N TRP A 444 -2.88 -7.55 4.36
CA TRP A 444 -2.13 -7.80 5.59
C TRP A 444 -2.63 -9.05 6.30
N GLU A 445 -3.88 -9.46 6.08
CA GLU A 445 -4.49 -10.67 6.64
C GLU A 445 -3.63 -11.90 6.33
N LEU A 446 -3.18 -12.03 5.09
CA LEU A 446 -2.35 -13.15 4.63
C LEU A 446 -0.95 -13.09 5.22
N GLY A 447 -0.29 -11.93 5.10
CA GLY A 447 1.08 -11.78 5.59
C GLY A 447 1.19 -11.86 7.12
N LEU A 448 0.19 -11.35 7.84
CA LEU A 448 0.15 -11.39 9.30
C LEU A 448 -0.06 -12.82 9.80
N ALA A 449 -1.02 -13.54 9.20
CA ALA A 449 -1.26 -14.94 9.53
C ALA A 449 -0.01 -15.81 9.24
N GLU A 450 0.64 -15.61 8.09
CA GLU A 450 1.86 -16.32 7.73
C GLU A 450 3.00 -16.03 8.72
N ALA A 451 3.24 -14.76 9.06
CA ALA A 451 4.25 -14.38 10.03
C ALA A 451 3.97 -14.98 11.42
N GLN A 452 2.72 -14.90 11.89
CA GLN A 452 2.29 -15.51 13.14
C GLN A 452 2.58 -17.02 13.15
N GLN A 453 2.13 -17.75 12.13
CA GLN A 453 2.29 -19.20 12.05
C GLN A 453 3.76 -19.61 12.01
N VAL A 454 4.56 -19.00 11.14
CA VAL A 454 5.98 -19.35 10.99
C VAL A 454 6.77 -19.03 12.25
N LEU A 455 6.52 -17.89 12.90
CA LEU A 455 7.18 -17.54 14.16
C LEU A 455 6.84 -18.52 15.29
N VAL A 456 5.58 -18.98 15.37
CA VAL A 456 5.16 -19.99 16.35
C VAL A 456 5.84 -21.34 16.08
N GLN A 457 5.79 -21.81 14.83
CA GLN A 457 6.38 -23.09 14.42
C GLN A 457 7.90 -23.15 14.71
N ASN A 458 8.59 -22.00 14.65
CA ASN A 458 10.02 -21.91 14.93
C ASN A 458 10.37 -21.59 16.40
N GLY A 459 9.38 -21.48 17.30
CA GLY A 459 9.62 -21.11 18.70
C GLY A 459 10.17 -19.69 18.87
N LEU A 460 9.91 -18.79 17.91
CA LEU A 460 10.40 -17.41 17.89
C LEU A 460 9.34 -16.40 18.28
N ARG A 461 8.05 -16.77 18.29
CA ARG A 461 6.95 -15.83 18.52
C ARG A 461 7.03 -15.08 19.85
N GLY A 462 7.58 -15.71 20.89
CA GLY A 462 7.78 -15.07 22.21
C GLY A 462 8.90 -14.02 22.25
N ARG A 463 9.69 -13.85 21.18
CA ARG A 463 10.82 -12.91 21.11
C ARG A 463 10.45 -11.56 20.50
N VAL A 464 9.37 -11.50 19.73
CA VAL A 464 8.99 -10.33 18.93
C VAL A 464 7.54 -9.96 19.16
N ARG A 465 7.25 -8.66 19.18
CA ARG A 465 5.88 -8.17 19.03
C ARG A 465 5.52 -8.07 17.55
N LEU A 466 4.34 -8.59 17.18
CA LEU A 466 3.80 -8.38 15.84
C LEU A 466 2.95 -7.10 15.80
N GLN A 467 3.21 -6.27 14.80
CA GLN A 467 2.46 -5.06 14.53
C GLN A 467 1.85 -5.15 13.12
N VAL A 468 0.75 -4.46 12.90
CA VAL A 468 0.11 -4.44 11.58
C VAL A 468 -0.34 -3.03 11.21
N ASP A 469 -0.17 -2.69 9.94
CA ASP A 469 -0.78 -1.51 9.33
C ASP A 469 -1.21 -1.80 7.88
N GLY A 470 -1.69 -0.78 7.18
CA GLY A 470 -2.08 -0.91 5.77
C GLY A 470 -3.58 -1.02 5.57
N GLY A 471 -4.31 -0.03 6.10
CA GLY A 471 -5.74 0.14 5.86
C GLY A 471 -6.66 -0.31 7.00
N LEU A 472 -6.22 -0.25 8.25
CA LEU A 472 -7.13 -0.37 9.40
C LEU A 472 -8.03 0.87 9.49
N ARG A 473 -9.34 0.66 9.62
CA ARG A 473 -10.36 1.72 9.56
C ARG A 473 -11.40 1.64 10.67
N SER A 474 -11.67 0.45 11.21
CA SER A 474 -12.72 0.21 12.21
C SER A 474 -12.23 -0.65 13.38
N ALA A 475 -13.02 -0.71 14.46
CA ALA A 475 -12.76 -1.59 15.60
C ALA A 475 -12.70 -3.07 15.19
N ARG A 476 -13.56 -3.47 14.24
CA ARG A 476 -13.59 -4.82 13.69
C ARG A 476 -12.28 -5.18 12.96
N ASP A 477 -11.70 -4.24 12.21
CA ASP A 477 -10.39 -4.47 11.57
C ASP A 477 -9.30 -4.75 12.64
N VAL A 478 -9.34 -4.03 13.77
CA VAL A 478 -8.38 -4.21 14.88
C VAL A 478 -8.56 -5.57 15.54
N LEU A 479 -9.79 -5.98 15.84
CA LEU A 479 -10.06 -7.29 16.44
C LEU A 479 -9.64 -8.44 15.54
N LEU A 480 -9.93 -8.37 14.23
CA LEU A 480 -9.49 -9.40 13.29
C LEU A 480 -7.96 -9.46 13.21
N ALA A 481 -7.28 -8.32 13.22
CA ALA A 481 -5.83 -8.28 13.32
C ALA A 481 -5.31 -8.92 14.62
N ALA A 482 -5.97 -8.64 15.76
CA ALA A 482 -5.63 -9.23 17.05
C ALA A 482 -5.74 -10.76 17.02
N LEU A 483 -6.86 -11.29 16.50
CA LEU A 483 -7.12 -12.72 16.36
C LEU A 483 -6.12 -13.40 15.41
N LEU A 484 -5.63 -12.67 14.40
CA LEU A 484 -4.57 -13.14 13.50
C LEU A 484 -3.14 -13.00 14.09
N GLY A 485 -3.01 -12.48 15.31
CA GLY A 485 -1.76 -12.48 16.08
C GLY A 485 -1.05 -11.13 16.22
N ALA A 486 -1.63 -10.03 15.76
CA ALA A 486 -1.07 -8.69 15.98
C ALA A 486 -1.28 -8.20 17.42
N GLU A 487 -0.37 -7.34 17.88
CA GLU A 487 -0.38 -6.74 19.22
C GLU A 487 -0.39 -5.21 19.20
N GLU A 488 0.08 -4.58 18.12
CA GLU A 488 0.10 -3.13 17.95
C GLU A 488 -0.43 -2.75 16.55
N TYR A 489 -1.19 -1.65 16.46
CA TYR A 489 -2.03 -1.34 15.29
C TYR A 489 -1.73 0.06 14.74
N GLY A 490 -1.36 0.13 13.46
CA GLY A 490 -0.97 1.37 12.78
C GLY A 490 -2.08 1.99 11.93
N PHE A 491 -2.34 3.28 12.16
CA PHE A 491 -3.35 4.07 11.44
C PHE A 491 -2.72 5.29 10.76
N ALA A 492 -2.79 5.35 9.44
CA ALA A 492 -2.28 6.49 8.67
C ALA A 492 -3.43 7.29 8.06
N THR A 493 -4.08 6.74 7.03
CA THR A 493 -5.12 7.45 6.27
C THR A 493 -6.30 7.89 7.13
N ALA A 494 -6.80 7.03 8.03
CA ALA A 494 -7.88 7.40 8.94
C ALA A 494 -7.49 8.59 9.84
N ALA A 495 -6.27 8.58 10.40
CA ALA A 495 -5.76 9.69 11.20
C ALA A 495 -5.65 11.00 10.40
N LEU A 496 -5.18 10.94 9.14
CA LEU A 496 -5.17 12.14 8.28
C LEU A 496 -6.59 12.63 7.93
N ILE A 497 -7.56 11.74 7.77
CA ILE A 497 -8.97 12.13 7.52
C ILE A 497 -9.53 12.86 8.75
N VAL A 498 -9.22 12.38 9.94
CA VAL A 498 -9.57 13.02 11.22
C VAL A 498 -8.97 14.43 11.33
N GLU A 499 -7.74 14.63 10.84
CA GLU A 499 -7.11 15.96 10.75
C GLU A 499 -7.71 16.87 9.66
N GLY A 500 -8.56 16.35 8.78
CA GLY A 500 -9.27 17.13 7.77
C GLY A 500 -9.04 16.69 6.32
N CYS A 501 -8.26 15.64 6.06
CA CYS A 501 -8.10 15.11 4.72
C CYS A 501 -9.44 14.67 4.12
N VAL A 502 -9.73 15.11 2.89
CA VAL A 502 -10.92 14.74 2.11
C VAL A 502 -10.61 13.82 0.93
N LEU A 503 -9.44 13.17 0.95
CA LEU A 503 -8.96 12.22 -0.06
C LEU A 503 -9.02 12.72 -1.52
N LEU A 504 -8.58 13.95 -1.77
CA LEU A 504 -8.42 14.47 -3.14
C LEU A 504 -7.36 13.71 -3.97
N ARG A 505 -6.49 12.92 -3.33
CA ARG A 505 -5.38 12.17 -3.95
C ARG A 505 -4.37 13.02 -4.74
N LYS A 506 -4.27 14.31 -4.43
CA LYS A 506 -3.29 15.27 -4.97
C LYS A 506 -2.08 15.53 -4.07
N CYS A 507 -1.79 14.62 -3.14
CA CYS A 507 -0.72 14.77 -2.14
C CYS A 507 0.67 15.03 -2.75
N HIS A 508 0.92 14.46 -3.94
CA HIS A 508 2.15 14.60 -4.70
C HIS A 508 2.26 15.91 -5.49
N GLN A 509 1.16 16.66 -5.65
CA GLN A 509 1.11 17.89 -6.46
C GLN A 509 1.33 19.16 -5.63
N ASN A 510 1.57 19.02 -4.33
CA ASN A 510 1.67 20.13 -3.38
C ASN A 510 0.41 21.02 -3.26
N THR A 511 -0.72 20.64 -3.86
CA THR A 511 -1.97 21.44 -3.93
C THR A 511 -3.04 20.98 -2.94
N CYS A 512 -2.66 20.51 -1.76
CA CYS A 512 -3.63 20.05 -0.77
C CYS A 512 -4.48 21.21 -0.24
N SER A 513 -5.76 21.24 -0.59
CA SER A 513 -6.67 22.36 -0.27
C SER A 513 -6.98 22.56 1.21
N VAL A 514 -6.64 21.58 2.05
CA VAL A 514 -6.92 21.53 3.50
C VAL A 514 -5.64 21.55 4.34
N GLY A 515 -4.49 21.89 3.75
CA GLY A 515 -3.25 22.09 4.50
C GLY A 515 -2.59 20.82 5.08
N VAL A 516 -3.06 19.62 4.74
CA VAL A 516 -2.51 18.34 5.27
C VAL A 516 -1.26 17.90 4.51
N ALA A 517 -1.32 17.77 3.19
CA ALA A 517 -0.26 17.16 2.37
C ALA A 517 0.43 18.16 1.43
N THR A 518 0.82 19.32 1.96
CA THR A 518 1.41 20.44 1.21
C THR A 518 2.46 21.17 2.06
N GLN A 519 3.41 21.81 1.36
CA GLN A 519 4.42 22.70 1.92
C GLN A 519 4.18 24.16 1.51
N ASP A 520 3.17 24.43 0.68
CA ASP A 520 2.74 25.79 0.35
C ASP A 520 2.22 26.50 1.62
N PRO A 521 2.80 27.64 2.03
CA PRO A 521 2.39 28.36 3.22
C PRO A 521 0.91 28.81 3.20
N ALA A 522 0.40 29.24 2.04
CA ALA A 522 -0.98 29.70 1.91
C ALA A 522 -1.99 28.55 2.03
N LEU A 523 -1.61 27.35 1.59
CA LEU A 523 -2.43 26.15 1.77
C LEU A 523 -2.29 25.57 3.17
N ARG A 524 -1.10 25.61 3.78
CA ARG A 524 -0.86 25.20 5.18
C ARG A 524 -1.64 26.05 6.17
N ALA A 525 -1.82 27.35 5.89
CA ALA A 525 -2.67 28.23 6.69
C ALA A 525 -4.14 27.78 6.76
N ARG A 526 -4.58 26.88 5.88
CA ARG A 526 -5.94 26.29 5.88
C ARG A 526 -6.05 25.02 6.72
N PHE A 527 -4.95 24.54 7.32
CA PHE A 527 -4.97 23.37 8.18
C PHE A 527 -5.80 23.66 9.43
N ALA A 528 -6.85 22.85 9.65
CA ALA A 528 -7.78 22.99 10.76
C ALA A 528 -7.78 21.78 11.70
N GLY A 529 -6.85 20.82 11.49
CA GLY A 529 -6.68 19.67 12.37
C GLY A 529 -6.24 20.11 13.77
N GLN A 530 -6.68 19.38 14.79
CA GLN A 530 -6.36 19.64 16.19
C GLN A 530 -6.01 18.32 16.87
N PRO A 531 -5.07 18.30 17.84
CA PRO A 531 -4.72 17.08 18.56
C PRO A 531 -5.94 16.41 19.21
N GLU A 532 -6.89 17.20 19.69
CA GLU A 532 -8.13 16.75 20.32
C GLU A 532 -8.97 15.88 19.38
N HIS A 533 -9.00 16.17 18.07
CA HIS A 533 -9.73 15.36 17.11
C HIS A 533 -9.10 13.96 16.97
N VAL A 534 -7.77 13.89 16.96
CA VAL A 534 -7.02 12.63 16.86
C VAL A 534 -7.13 11.83 18.16
N VAL A 535 -7.05 12.51 19.32
CA VAL A 535 -7.33 11.90 20.63
C VAL A 535 -8.73 11.29 20.63
N GLN A 536 -9.74 12.07 20.25
CA GLN A 536 -11.12 11.61 20.21
C GLN A 536 -11.30 10.40 19.29
N TYR A 537 -10.67 10.39 18.11
CA TYR A 537 -10.73 9.24 17.19
C TYR A 537 -10.32 7.94 17.88
N PHE A 538 -9.16 7.94 18.54
CA PHE A 538 -8.65 6.73 19.19
C PHE A 538 -9.46 6.33 20.42
N LEU A 539 -10.01 7.28 21.18
CA LEU A 539 -10.92 6.98 22.28
C LEU A 539 -12.21 6.32 21.77
N LEU A 540 -12.85 6.88 20.73
CA LEU A 540 -14.05 6.30 20.13
C LEU A 540 -13.77 4.92 19.52
N LEU A 541 -12.60 4.73 18.91
CA LEU A 541 -12.18 3.44 18.37
C LEU A 541 -11.95 2.40 19.48
N ALA A 542 -11.27 2.77 20.57
CA ALA A 542 -11.05 1.89 21.70
C ALA A 542 -12.36 1.49 22.38
N GLU A 543 -13.29 2.43 22.58
CA GLU A 543 -14.62 2.10 23.12
C GLU A 543 -15.41 1.18 22.18
N ALA A 544 -15.30 1.38 20.87
CA ALA A 544 -15.90 0.46 19.90
C ALA A 544 -15.25 -0.93 19.90
N ILE A 545 -13.97 -1.05 20.26
CA ILE A 545 -13.32 -2.35 20.46
C ILE A 545 -13.82 -3.01 21.74
N ARG A 546 -13.93 -2.26 22.85
CA ARG A 546 -14.43 -2.81 24.12
C ARG A 546 -15.88 -3.32 24.03
N ALA A 547 -16.67 -2.67 23.19
CA ALA A 547 -18.08 -3.02 22.98
C ALA A 547 -18.32 -4.24 22.08
N LEU A 548 -17.27 -4.74 21.41
CA LEU A 548 -17.29 -5.94 20.57
C LEU A 548 -16.66 -7.10 21.34
#